data_AF-A0A6C0E073-F1
#
_entry.id   AF-A0A6C0E073-F1
#
_cell.length_a   1.000
_cell.length_b   1.000
_cell.length_c   1.000
_cell.angle_alpha   90.00
_cell.angle_beta   90.00
_cell.angle_gamma   90.00
#
_symmetry.space_group_name_H-M   'P 1'
#
loop_
_entity.id
_entity.type
_entity.pdbx_description
1 polymer ?
#
loop_
_entity_poly.entity_id
_entity_poly.type
_entity_poly.pdbx_seq_one_letter_code
_entity_poly.pdbx_strand_id
1 'polypeptide(L)'
;MLPLIEKIRDYSSFGIACTSSIMYFYNLPLNSISNIIATYLFIDLFINRKLDIYIHHAFGLLLYSFIYINKLTHETENIIMKPFVMLEISSVFYSFFYLYPNHYKTFTRLMFFSTFFYYRIYKYYFAVITNKEINKIINSTGTISILQSYTAIYGLYILNIYWFIKILKILKNNIFYK
;
A
#
# COMPACT_ATOMS: atom_id res chain seq x y z
N MET A 1 6.20 -27.87 -0.97
CA MET A 1 6.82 -26.75 -0.22
C MET A 1 6.39 -25.38 -0.75
N LEU A 2 6.49 -25.13 -2.05
CA LEU A 2 6.03 -23.87 -2.70
C LEU A 2 4.57 -23.45 -2.38
N PRO A 3 3.57 -24.35 -2.43
CA PRO A 3 2.18 -23.96 -2.14
C PRO A 3 1.94 -23.54 -0.69
N LEU A 4 2.70 -24.09 0.25
CA LEU A 4 2.60 -23.74 1.67
C LEU A 4 3.18 -22.35 1.93
N ILE A 5 4.33 -22.04 1.33
CA ILE A 5 4.98 -20.72 1.45
C ILE A 5 4.06 -19.63 0.87
N GLU A 6 3.47 -19.86 -0.30
CA GLU A 6 2.51 -18.92 -0.90
C GLU A 6 1.28 -18.72 -0.01
N LYS A 7 0.75 -19.79 0.59
CA LYS A 7 -0.38 -19.70 1.51
C LYS A 7 -0.06 -18.91 2.78
N ILE A 8 1.11 -19.14 3.38
CA ILE A 8 1.58 -18.39 4.55
C ILE A 8 1.72 -16.90 4.19
N ARG A 9 2.31 -16.60 3.03
CA ARG A 9 2.43 -15.23 2.53
C ARG A 9 1.06 -14.55 2.41
N ASP A 10 0.08 -15.21 1.81
CA ASP A 10 -1.25 -14.63 1.59
C ASP A 10 -1.97 -14.33 2.92
N TYR A 11 -1.85 -15.21 3.92
CA TYR A 11 -2.36 -14.94 5.26
C TYR A 11 -1.61 -13.80 5.96
N SER A 12 -0.28 -13.75 5.84
CA SER A 12 0.53 -12.65 6.39
C SER A 12 0.15 -11.32 5.75
N SER A 13 -0.03 -11.28 4.43
CA SER A 13 -0.48 -10.09 3.69
C SER A 13 -1.85 -9.63 4.17
N PHE A 14 -2.79 -10.57 4.34
CA PHE A 14 -4.10 -10.26 4.91
C PHE A 14 -4.01 -9.72 6.34
N GLY A 15 -3.18 -10.31 7.20
CA GLY A 15 -2.97 -9.86 8.57
C GLY A 15 -2.37 -8.45 8.63
N ILE A 16 -1.37 -8.16 7.80
CA ILE A 16 -0.79 -6.81 7.68
C ILE A 16 -1.83 -5.82 7.17
N ALA A 17 -2.65 -6.19 6.19
CA ALA A 17 -3.68 -5.31 5.66
C ALA A 17 -4.76 -4.98 6.70
N CYS A 18 -5.23 -5.97 7.45
CA CYS A 18 -6.18 -5.79 8.55
C CYS A 18 -5.58 -4.91 9.65
N THR A 19 -4.36 -5.20 10.09
CA THR A 19 -3.66 -4.42 11.13
C THR A 19 -3.49 -2.98 10.70
N SER A 20 -3.00 -2.76 9.47
CA SER A 20 -2.83 -1.44 8.86
C SER A 20 -4.15 -0.66 8.83
N SER A 21 -5.24 -1.33 8.42
CA SER A 21 -6.58 -0.72 8.38
C SER A 21 -7.06 -0.31 9.77
N ILE A 22 -6.88 -1.16 10.78
CA ILE A 22 -7.24 -0.85 12.17
C ILE A 22 -6.46 0.36 12.66
N MET A 23 -5.13 0.37 12.48
CA MET A 23 -4.30 1.50 12.89
C MET A 23 -4.74 2.81 12.24
N TYR A 24 -5.07 2.75 10.95
CA TYR A 24 -5.56 3.91 10.21
C TYR A 24 -6.87 4.46 10.79
N PHE A 25 -7.88 3.61 11.01
CA PHE A 25 -9.19 4.06 11.49
C PHE A 25 -9.20 4.53 12.94
N TYR A 26 -8.39 3.91 13.80
CA TYR A 26 -8.27 4.28 15.22
C TYR A 26 -7.19 5.34 15.49
N ASN A 27 -6.56 5.89 14.44
CA ASN A 27 -5.47 6.87 14.55
C ASN A 27 -4.35 6.41 15.51
N LEU A 28 -4.04 5.11 15.51
CA LEU A 28 -2.98 4.57 16.37
C LEU A 28 -1.61 5.02 15.86
N PRO A 29 -0.65 5.29 16.75
CA PRO A 29 0.70 5.68 16.35
C PRO A 29 1.38 4.54 15.58
N LEU A 30 2.01 4.87 14.45
CA LEU A 30 2.58 3.90 13.51
C LEU A 30 3.99 3.46 13.87
N ASN A 31 4.69 4.23 14.70
CA ASN A 31 6.07 3.99 15.11
C ASN A 31 6.31 2.59 15.71
N SER A 32 5.33 2.01 16.42
CA SER A 32 5.48 0.67 17.01
C SER A 32 5.36 -0.46 15.99
N ILE A 33 4.76 -0.23 14.82
CA ILE A 33 4.44 -1.27 13.83
C ILE A 33 5.17 -1.02 12.49
N SER A 34 5.72 0.17 12.26
CA SER A 34 6.45 0.51 11.03
C SER A 34 7.64 -0.44 10.78
N ASN A 35 8.36 -0.84 11.83
CA ASN A 35 9.40 -1.89 11.75
C ASN A 35 8.84 -3.26 11.31
N ILE A 36 7.67 -3.65 11.81
CA ILE A 36 7.02 -4.93 11.44
C ILE A 36 6.59 -4.90 9.98
N ILE A 37 6.00 -3.79 9.53
CA ILE A 37 5.61 -3.59 8.13
C ILE A 37 6.85 -3.62 7.24
N ALA A 38 7.91 -2.88 7.58
CA ALA A 38 9.14 -2.89 6.81
C ALA A 38 9.77 -4.28 6.72
N THR A 39 9.78 -5.03 7.83
CA THR A 39 10.26 -6.42 7.86
C THR A 39 9.43 -7.32 6.95
N TYR A 40 8.10 -7.18 7.00
CA TYR A 40 7.20 -7.90 6.11
C TYR A 40 7.47 -7.58 4.63
N LEU A 41 7.56 -6.29 4.28
CA LEU A 41 7.83 -5.86 2.90
C LEU A 41 9.18 -6.42 2.40
N PHE A 42 10.21 -6.37 3.26
CA PHE A 42 11.54 -6.89 2.94
C PHE A 42 11.53 -8.40 2.70
N ILE A 43 10.90 -9.18 3.60
CA ILE A 43 10.78 -10.62 3.43
C ILE A 43 9.99 -10.95 2.16
N ASP A 44 8.90 -10.21 1.90
CA ASP A 44 8.06 -10.48 0.73
C ASP A 44 8.76 -10.19 -0.59
N LEU A 45 9.77 -9.30 -0.65
CA LEU A 45 10.58 -9.11 -1.86
C LEU A 45 11.26 -10.39 -2.35
N PHE A 46 11.64 -11.30 -1.44
CA PHE A 46 12.31 -12.56 -1.80
C PHE A 46 11.33 -13.69 -2.11
N ILE A 47 10.07 -13.57 -1.66
CA ILE A 47 9.05 -14.61 -1.80
C ILE A 47 8.13 -14.31 -2.99
N ASN A 48 7.88 -13.03 -3.26
CA ASN A 48 6.94 -12.61 -4.29
C ASN A 48 7.55 -12.70 -5.68
N ARG A 49 6.78 -13.25 -6.62
CA ARG A 49 7.21 -13.46 -8.01
C ARG A 49 6.61 -12.45 -8.98
N LYS A 50 5.67 -11.62 -8.52
CA LYS A 50 5.00 -10.62 -9.36
C LYS A 50 5.77 -9.31 -9.33
N LEU A 51 6.26 -8.87 -10.48
CA LEU A 51 7.07 -7.67 -10.62
C LEU A 51 6.37 -6.40 -10.11
N ASP A 52 5.07 -6.26 -10.34
CA ASP A 52 4.31 -5.11 -9.87
C ASP A 52 4.22 -5.05 -8.34
N ILE A 53 4.08 -6.20 -7.66
CA ILE A 53 4.13 -6.25 -6.19
C ILE A 53 5.55 -6.02 -5.67
N TYR A 54 6.57 -6.57 -6.34
CA TYR A 54 7.96 -6.30 -6.01
C TYR A 54 8.26 -4.80 -6.03
N ILE A 55 7.86 -4.10 -7.10
CA ILE A 55 8.03 -2.65 -7.24
C ILE A 55 7.26 -1.89 -6.14
N HIS A 56 6.05 -2.33 -5.81
CA HIS A 56 5.26 -1.74 -4.72
C HIS A 56 5.98 -1.80 -3.38
N HIS A 57 6.48 -2.97 -3.00
CA HIS A 57 7.21 -3.17 -1.74
C HIS A 57 8.55 -2.44 -1.75
N ALA A 58 9.25 -2.40 -2.89
CA ALA A 58 10.47 -1.64 -3.04
C ALA A 58 10.24 -0.15 -2.80
N PHE A 59 9.16 0.44 -3.33
CA PHE A 59 8.83 1.84 -3.02
C PHE A 59 8.43 2.05 -1.56
N GLY A 60 7.71 1.12 -0.94
CA GLY A 60 7.39 1.17 0.49
C GLY A 60 8.66 1.17 1.37
N LEU A 61 9.62 0.31 1.05
CA LEU A 61 10.93 0.26 1.73
C LEU A 61 11.80 1.48 1.44
N LEU A 62 11.72 2.02 0.22
CA LEU A 62 12.43 3.24 -0.16
C LEU A 62 11.93 4.44 0.66
N LEU A 63 10.62 4.54 0.90
CA LEU A 63 10.07 5.54 1.79
C LEU A 63 10.44 5.27 3.26
N TYR A 64 10.37 4.02 3.71
CA TYR A 64 10.73 3.66 5.08
C TYR A 64 12.19 4.02 5.40
N SER A 65 13.10 3.73 4.47
CA SER A 65 14.51 4.10 4.64
C SER A 65 14.74 5.61 4.65
N PHE A 66 13.92 6.40 3.95
CA PHE A 66 13.98 7.88 4.06
C PHE A 66 13.70 8.35 5.48
N ILE A 67 12.66 7.79 6.13
CA ILE A 67 12.28 8.11 7.51
C ILE A 67 13.43 7.77 8.46
N TYR A 68 14.01 6.58 8.31
CA TYR A 68 15.08 6.08 9.16
C TYR A 68 16.39 6.88 9.00
N ILE A 69 16.83 7.12 7.76
CA ILE A 69 18.08 7.83 7.47
C ILE A 69 18.03 9.29 7.94
N ASN A 70 16.89 9.97 7.75
CA ASN A 70 16.72 11.36 8.14
C ASN A 70 16.32 11.54 9.60
N LYS A 71 16.19 10.44 10.38
CA LYS A 71 15.84 10.44 11.81
C LYS A 71 14.62 11.32 12.10
N LEU A 72 13.58 11.14 11.29
CA LEU A 72 12.34 11.91 11.44
C LEU A 72 11.72 11.67 12.82
N THR A 73 11.09 12.70 13.38
CA THR A 73 10.34 12.57 14.64
C THR A 73 9.14 11.64 14.45
N HIS A 74 8.66 11.00 15.51
CA HIS A 74 7.47 10.14 15.42
C HIS A 74 6.22 10.86 14.88
N GLU A 75 6.11 12.16 15.13
CA GLU A 75 5.03 12.98 14.56
C GLU A 75 5.15 13.08 13.03
N THR A 76 6.33 13.43 12.52
CA THR A 76 6.58 13.54 11.09
C THR A 76 6.55 12.18 10.37
N GLU A 77 7.04 11.12 11.02
CA GLU A 77 6.87 9.73 10.59
C GLU A 77 5.39 9.40 10.41
N ASN A 78 4.54 9.71 11.40
CA ASN A 78 3.11 9.42 11.32
C ASN A 78 2.43 10.19 10.18
N ILE A 79 2.77 11.47 9.98
CA ILE A 79 2.25 12.29 8.87
C ILE A 79 2.57 11.63 7.53
N ILE A 80 3.80 11.14 7.36
CA ILE A 80 4.24 10.51 6.12
C ILE A 80 3.66 9.10 5.97
N MET A 81 3.74 8.23 6.98
CA MET A 81 3.41 6.81 6.87
C MET A 81 1.91 6.52 6.83
N LYS A 82 1.08 7.34 7.49
CA LYS A 82 -0.37 7.08 7.61
C LYS A 82 -1.09 6.99 6.26
N PRO A 83 -0.81 7.86 5.27
CA PRO A 83 -1.31 7.69 3.92
C PRO A 83 -0.85 6.42 3.19
N PHE A 84 0.27 5.79 3.57
CA PHE A 84 0.74 4.55 2.95
C PHE A 84 0.05 3.34 3.56
N VAL A 85 -0.08 3.31 4.88
CA VAL A 85 -0.84 2.28 5.61
C VAL A 85 -2.30 2.23 5.14
N MET A 86 -2.87 3.40 4.81
CA MET A 86 -4.19 3.54 4.19
C MET A 86 -4.35 2.77 2.86
N LEU A 87 -3.28 2.57 2.10
CA LEU A 87 -3.34 1.85 0.82
C LEU A 87 -3.72 0.38 1.03
N GLU A 88 -3.46 -0.18 2.22
CA GLU A 88 -3.78 -1.56 2.54
C GLU A 88 -5.26 -1.84 2.79
N ILE A 89 -6.08 -0.80 2.95
CA ILE A 89 -7.52 -0.97 3.22
C ILE A 89 -8.20 -1.74 2.07
N SER A 90 -7.85 -1.43 0.82
CA SER A 90 -8.38 -2.20 -0.32
C SER A 90 -7.82 -3.63 -0.38
N SER A 91 -6.60 -3.86 0.13
CA SER A 91 -5.98 -5.19 0.18
C SER A 91 -6.78 -6.15 1.06
N VAL A 92 -7.47 -5.67 2.10
CA VAL A 92 -8.37 -6.49 2.94
C VAL A 92 -9.45 -7.17 2.08
N PHE A 93 -10.15 -6.40 1.26
CA PHE A 93 -11.21 -6.91 0.38
C PHE A 93 -10.64 -7.79 -0.74
N TYR A 94 -9.47 -7.43 -1.27
CA TYR A 94 -8.78 -8.26 -2.25
C TYR A 94 -8.44 -9.64 -1.66
N SER A 95 -7.80 -9.70 -0.51
CA SER A 95 -7.44 -10.94 0.16
C SER A 95 -8.67 -11.77 0.56
N PHE A 96 -9.74 -11.12 1.04
CA PHE A 96 -10.99 -11.80 1.34
C PHE A 96 -11.59 -12.51 0.12
N PHE A 97 -11.49 -11.90 -1.06
CA PHE A 97 -11.94 -12.51 -2.32
C PHE A 97 -11.17 -13.79 -2.67
N TYR A 98 -9.87 -13.86 -2.39
CA TYR A 98 -9.05 -15.06 -2.65
C TYR A 98 -9.19 -16.14 -1.58
N LEU A 99 -9.33 -15.75 -0.31
CA LEU A 99 -9.49 -16.69 0.80
C LEU A 99 -10.88 -17.33 0.82
N TYR A 100 -11.91 -16.63 0.35
CA TYR A 100 -13.32 -17.09 0.37
C TYR A 100 -14.03 -16.92 -0.99
N PRO A 101 -13.57 -17.59 -2.07
CA PRO A 101 -13.99 -17.31 -3.45
C PRO A 101 -15.48 -17.58 -3.75
N ASN A 102 -16.13 -18.44 -2.96
CA ASN A 102 -17.53 -18.82 -3.14
C ASN A 102 -18.51 -17.95 -2.33
N HIS A 103 -18.01 -17.10 -1.43
CA HIS A 103 -18.84 -16.30 -0.54
C HIS A 103 -18.76 -14.81 -0.91
N TYR A 104 -19.93 -14.15 -1.00
CA TYR A 104 -20.05 -12.69 -1.16
C TYR A 104 -19.27 -12.10 -2.34
N LYS A 105 -19.04 -12.88 -3.41
CA LYS A 105 -18.15 -12.54 -4.54
C LYS A 105 -18.39 -11.15 -5.13
N THR A 106 -19.66 -10.81 -5.38
CA THR A 106 -20.04 -9.50 -5.95
C THR A 106 -19.81 -8.38 -4.96
N PHE A 107 -20.22 -8.56 -3.71
CA PHE A 107 -20.03 -7.57 -2.64
C PHE A 107 -18.54 -7.28 -2.42
N THR A 108 -17.71 -8.32 -2.27
CA THR A 108 -16.27 -8.17 -2.06
C THR A 108 -15.58 -7.49 -3.24
N ARG A 109 -16.00 -7.76 -4.48
CA ARG A 109 -15.50 -7.07 -5.68
C ARG A 109 -15.86 -5.59 -5.70
N LEU A 110 -17.12 -5.25 -5.37
CA LEU A 110 -17.57 -3.86 -5.29
C LEU A 110 -16.81 -3.13 -4.18
N MET A 111 -16.69 -3.72 -3.00
CA MET A 111 -15.93 -3.16 -1.89
C MET A 111 -14.46 -2.97 -2.25
N PHE A 112 -13.81 -3.96 -2.87
CA PHE A 112 -12.45 -3.81 -3.37
C PHE A 112 -12.33 -2.65 -4.36
N PHE A 113 -13.20 -2.59 -5.37
CA PHE A 113 -13.16 -1.52 -6.36
C PHE A 113 -13.35 -0.13 -5.75
N SER A 114 -14.40 0.05 -4.95
CA SER A 114 -14.71 1.33 -4.31
C SER A 114 -13.61 1.78 -3.36
N THR A 115 -13.08 0.86 -2.54
CA THR A 115 -11.99 1.20 -1.61
C THR A 115 -10.66 1.42 -2.33
N PHE A 116 -10.37 0.69 -3.41
CA PHE A 116 -9.19 0.92 -4.24
C PHE A 116 -9.24 2.32 -4.85
N PHE A 117 -10.35 2.68 -5.50
CA PHE A 117 -10.53 4.00 -6.08
C PHE A 117 -10.41 5.10 -5.02
N TYR A 118 -11.16 4.98 -3.93
CA TYR A 118 -11.19 6.01 -2.90
C TYR A 118 -9.84 6.17 -2.20
N TYR A 119 -9.24 5.10 -1.68
CA TYR A 119 -8.03 5.20 -0.88
C TYR A 119 -6.77 5.34 -1.72
N ARG A 120 -6.60 4.52 -2.77
CA ARG A 120 -5.34 4.46 -3.52
C ARG A 120 -5.22 5.49 -4.63
N ILE A 121 -6.33 6.01 -5.13
CA ILE A 121 -6.34 7.05 -6.17
C ILE A 121 -6.70 8.40 -5.57
N TYR A 122 -7.97 8.57 -5.19
CA TYR A 122 -8.49 9.88 -4.79
C TYR A 122 -7.81 10.40 -3.53
N LYS A 123 -7.88 9.65 -2.43
CA LYS A 123 -7.39 10.08 -1.13
C LYS A 123 -5.88 10.17 -1.10
N TYR A 124 -5.16 9.23 -1.73
CA TYR A 124 -3.70 9.32 -1.84
C TYR A 124 -3.25 10.59 -2.59
N TYR A 125 -3.91 10.95 -3.69
CA TYR A 125 -3.60 12.19 -4.42
C TYR A 125 -3.72 13.42 -3.51
N PHE A 126 -4.85 13.58 -2.81
CA PHE A 126 -5.07 14.77 -1.97
C PHE A 126 -4.26 14.75 -0.67
N ALA A 127 -4.10 13.59 -0.04
CA ALA A 127 -3.44 13.45 1.26
C ALA A 127 -1.91 13.36 1.16
N VAL A 128 -1.36 12.98 0.01
CA VAL A 128 0.10 12.83 -0.21
C VAL A 128 0.61 13.77 -1.27
N ILE A 129 0.14 13.64 -2.52
CA ILE A 129 0.70 14.36 -3.66
C ILE A 129 0.55 15.87 -3.49
N THR A 130 -0.65 16.33 -3.14
CA THR A 130 -0.92 17.77 -2.98
C THR A 130 -0.66 18.29 -1.56
N ASN A 131 -0.18 17.44 -0.63
CA ASN A 131 -0.04 17.81 0.77
C ASN A 131 1.20 18.70 0.98
N LYS A 132 0.96 19.97 1.30
CA LYS A 132 2.03 20.96 1.51
C LYS A 132 2.96 20.61 2.66
N GLU A 133 2.44 19.99 3.72
CA GLU A 133 3.22 19.60 4.89
C GLU A 133 4.20 18.48 4.57
N ILE A 134 3.73 17.42 3.90
CA ILE A 134 4.60 16.33 3.44
C ILE A 134 5.71 16.88 2.51
N ASN A 135 5.34 17.72 1.54
CA ASN A 135 6.31 18.34 0.64
C ASN A 135 7.32 19.23 1.38
N LYS A 136 6.88 19.97 2.41
CA LYS A 136 7.76 20.79 3.25
C LYS A 136 8.75 19.92 4.03
N ILE A 137 8.30 18.80 4.62
CA ILE A 137 9.15 17.85 5.34
C ILE A 137 10.22 17.30 4.38
N ILE A 138 9.81 16.80 3.21
CA ILE A 138 10.74 16.24 2.21
C ILE A 138 11.76 17.27 1.75
N ASN A 139 11.31 18.47 1.37
CA ASN A 139 12.18 19.53 0.84
C ASN A 139 13.11 20.14 1.90
N SER A 140 12.89 19.84 3.19
CA SER A 140 13.83 20.22 4.27
C SER A 140 15.01 19.27 4.43
N THR A 141 15.05 18.18 3.64
CA THR A 141 16.14 17.19 3.66
C THR A 141 17.13 17.39 2.52
N GLY A 142 18.22 16.62 2.50
CA GLY A 142 19.22 16.69 1.43
C GLY A 142 18.69 16.21 0.07
N THR A 143 19.32 16.65 -1.02
CA THR A 143 18.90 16.35 -2.42
C THR A 143 18.65 14.87 -2.69
N ILE A 144 19.49 13.98 -2.17
CA ILE A 144 19.34 12.53 -2.34
C ILE A 144 18.03 12.03 -1.67
N SER A 145 17.75 12.50 -0.47
CA SER A 145 16.52 12.15 0.28
C SER A 145 15.26 12.70 -0.37
N ILE A 146 15.35 13.88 -1.00
CA ILE A 146 14.28 14.45 -1.82
C ILE A 146 13.97 13.53 -3.02
N LEU A 147 15.00 13.16 -3.80
CA LEU A 147 14.85 12.28 -4.96
C LEU A 147 14.27 10.92 -4.56
N GLN A 148 14.80 10.34 -3.48
CA GLN A 148 14.33 9.08 -2.90
C GLN A 148 12.84 9.13 -2.54
N SER A 149 12.42 10.16 -1.81
CA SER A 149 11.04 10.31 -1.34
C SER A 149 10.06 10.51 -2.49
N TYR A 150 10.39 11.39 -3.44
CA TYR A 150 9.52 11.61 -4.59
C TYR A 150 9.46 10.39 -5.51
N THR A 151 10.56 9.66 -5.68
CA THR A 151 10.56 8.39 -6.42
C THR A 151 9.61 7.39 -5.78
N ALA A 152 9.64 7.24 -4.45
CA ALA A 152 8.71 6.35 -3.75
C ALA A 152 7.25 6.82 -3.86
N ILE A 153 6.99 8.10 -3.57
CA ILE A 153 5.64 8.69 -3.52
C ILE A 153 4.94 8.65 -4.89
N TYR A 154 5.60 9.19 -5.92
CA TYR A 154 5.05 9.25 -7.26
C TYR A 154 5.08 7.88 -7.93
N GLY A 155 6.12 7.07 -7.68
CA GLY A 155 6.21 5.70 -8.16
C GLY A 155 5.03 4.85 -7.68
N LEU A 156 4.69 4.92 -6.38
CA LEU A 156 3.51 4.25 -5.83
C LEU A 156 2.21 4.75 -6.43
N TYR A 157 2.08 6.07 -6.63
CA TYR A 157 0.86 6.62 -7.23
C TYR A 157 0.65 6.15 -8.68
N ILE A 158 1.70 6.20 -9.50
CA ILE A 158 1.68 5.71 -10.88
C ILE A 158 1.34 4.23 -10.91
N LEU A 159 1.91 3.44 -10.01
CA LEU A 159 1.61 2.01 -9.90
C LEU A 159 0.14 1.76 -9.51
N ASN A 160 -0.41 2.55 -8.59
CA ASN A 160 -1.83 2.48 -8.22
C ASN A 160 -2.74 2.84 -9.41
N ILE A 161 -2.40 3.87 -10.20
CA ILE A 161 -3.13 4.21 -11.43
C ILE A 161 -3.04 3.05 -12.44
N TYR A 162 -1.86 2.47 -12.64
CA TYR A 162 -1.66 1.31 -13.51
C TYR A 162 -2.57 0.13 -13.12
N TRP A 163 -2.61 -0.20 -11.82
CA TRP A 163 -3.51 -1.24 -11.31
C TRP A 163 -4.98 -0.87 -11.47
N PHE A 164 -5.36 0.37 -11.23
CA PHE A 164 -6.74 0.84 -11.44
C PHE A 164 -7.18 0.64 -12.90
N ILE A 165 -6.33 0.99 -13.87
CA ILE A 165 -6.59 0.77 -15.29
C ILE A 165 -6.77 -0.73 -15.59
N LYS A 166 -5.95 -1.62 -15.00
CA LYS A 166 -6.12 -3.08 -15.15
C LYS A 166 -7.45 -3.55 -14.58
N ILE A 167 -7.85 -3.06 -13.41
CA ILE A 167 -9.14 -3.39 -12.79
C ILE A 167 -10.29 -2.97 -13.71
N LEU A 168 -10.27 -1.75 -14.26
CA LEU A 168 -11.30 -1.26 -15.18
C LEU A 168 -11.40 -2.11 -16.45
N LYS A 169 -10.26 -2.53 -17.03
CA LYS A 169 -10.25 -3.44 -18.19
C LYS A 169 -10.91 -4.79 -17.87
N ILE A 170 -10.60 -5.36 -16.71
CA ILE A 170 -11.20 -6.64 -16.25
C ILE A 170 -12.71 -6.49 -16.03
N LEU A 171 -13.16 -5.39 -15.44
CA LEU A 171 -14.59 -5.13 -15.22
C LEU A 171 -15.33 -4.99 -16.54
N LYS A 172 -14.79 -4.21 -17.50
CA LYS A 172 -15.36 -4.07 -18.84
C LYS A 172 -15.53 -5.44 -19.51
N ASN A 173 -14.48 -6.26 -19.53
CA ASN A 173 -14.54 -7.56 -20.21
C ASN A 173 -15.54 -8.53 -19.55
N ASN A 174 -15.70 -8.49 -18.23
CA ASN A 174 -16.66 -9.35 -17.53
C ASN A 174 -18.13 -8.93 -17.69
N ILE A 175 -18.39 -7.67 -18.08
CA ILE A 175 -19.75 -7.13 -18.28
C ILE A 175 -20.19 -7.29 -19.74
N PHE A 176 -19.28 -7.10 -20.70
CA PHE A 176 -19.61 -7.11 -22.14
C PHE A 176 -19.39 -8.47 -22.84
N TYR A 177 -18.70 -9.43 -22.24
CA TYR A 177 -18.48 -10.78 -22.80
C TYR A 177 -19.10 -11.90 -21.96
N LYS A 178 -20.17 -11.57 -21.22
CA LYS A 178 -21.11 -12.55 -20.68
C LYS A 178 -22.36 -12.56 -21.53
#